data_AF-A0A2K1Q5H2-F1
#
_entry.id   AF-A0A2K1Q5H2-F1
#
_cell.length_a   1.000
_cell.length_b   1.000
_cell.length_c   1.000
_cell.angle_alpha   90.00
_cell.angle_beta   90.00
_cell.angle_gamma   90.00
#
_symmetry.space_group_name_H-M   'P 1'
#
loop_
_entity.id
_entity.type
_entity.pdbx_description
1 polymer ?
#
loop_
_entity_poly.entity_id
_entity_poly.type
_entity_poly.pdbx_seq_one_letter_code
_entity_poly.pdbx_strand_id
1 'polypeptide(L)'
;MIIRRVPTGFRILLGVGIFLLTFLLARPSSPVTAGEREFWIKAASFFGEHDVEGFVGISLLLGCTSVTIIGYQITVRLIERKLNKSK
;
A
#
# COMPACT_ATOMS: atom_id res chain seq x y z
N MET A 1 -18.49 12.67 26.97
CA MET A 1 -17.31 13.04 26.17
C MET A 1 -17.57 12.62 24.74
N ILE A 2 -17.77 13.55 23.80
CA ILE A 2 -18.13 13.20 22.41
C ILE A 2 -16.86 12.74 21.70
N ILE A 3 -16.72 11.43 21.52
CA ILE A 3 -15.65 10.84 20.69
C ILE A 3 -16.02 11.07 19.24
N ARG A 4 -15.42 12.07 18.60
CA ARG A 4 -15.56 12.28 17.17
C ARG A 4 -14.74 11.23 16.43
N ARG A 5 -15.42 10.33 15.73
CA ARG A 5 -14.77 9.32 14.87
C ARG A 5 -14.69 9.80 13.44
N VAL A 6 -13.69 9.32 12.72
CA VAL A 6 -13.58 9.54 11.28
C VAL A 6 -14.76 8.86 10.58
N PRO A 7 -15.55 9.57 9.73
CA PRO A 7 -16.65 8.98 8.99
C PRO A 7 -16.20 7.82 8.11
N THR A 8 -17.06 6.82 7.95
CA THR A 8 -16.76 5.62 7.13
C THR A 8 -16.38 5.98 5.69
N GLY A 9 -17.02 6.99 5.09
CA GLY A 9 -16.67 7.45 3.74
C GLY A 9 -15.24 7.98 3.63
N PHE A 10 -14.78 8.76 4.62
CA PHE A 10 -13.41 9.29 4.64
C PHE A 10 -12.37 8.18 4.88
N ARG A 11 -12.74 7.16 5.68
CA ARG A 11 -11.92 5.96 5.90
C ARG A 11 -11.71 5.17 4.61
N ILE A 12 -12.77 4.97 3.82
CA ILE A 12 -12.69 4.30 2.52
C ILE A 12 -11.83 5.12 1.55
N LEU A 13 -12.06 6.44 1.47
CA LEU A 13 -11.29 7.33 0.59
C LEU A 13 -9.78 7.29 0.91
N LEU A 14 -9.41 7.28 2.19
CA LEU A 14 -8.02 7.12 2.62
C LEU A 14 -7.44 5.75 2.23
N GLY A 15 -8.20 4.67 2.43
CA GLY A 15 -7.76 3.33 2.05
C GLY A 15 -7.50 3.22 0.55
N VAL A 16 -8.47 3.66 -0.26
CA VAL A 16 -8.35 3.65 -1.73
C VAL A 16 -7.20 4.58 -2.19
N GLY A 17 -7.07 5.76 -1.59
CA GLY A 17 -6.00 6.70 -1.92
C GLY A 17 -4.60 6.15 -1.60
N ILE A 18 -4.41 5.57 -0.41
CA ILE A 18 -3.13 4.94 -0.02
C ILE A 18 -2.82 3.76 -0.94
N PHE A 19 -3.81 2.93 -1.26
CA PHE A 19 -3.64 1.81 -2.16
C PHE A 19 -3.19 2.26 -3.55
N LEU A 20 -3.90 3.22 -4.16
CA LEU A 20 -3.57 3.73 -5.49
C LEU A 20 -2.20 4.38 -5.52
N LEU A 21 -1.86 5.20 -4.52
CA LEU A 21 -0.54 5.85 -4.43
C LEU A 21 0.58 4.82 -4.30
N THR A 22 0.41 3.84 -3.41
CA THR A 22 1.41 2.77 -3.20
C THR A 22 1.55 1.94 -4.46
N PHE A 23 0.43 1.59 -5.11
CA PHE A 23 0.41 0.84 -6.35
C PHE A 23 1.11 1.61 -7.47
N LEU A 24 0.83 2.90 -7.64
CA LEU A 24 1.47 3.75 -8.66
C LEU A 24 2.97 3.90 -8.42
N LEU A 25 3.43 3.98 -7.18
CA LEU A 25 4.85 4.11 -6.83
C LEU A 25 5.62 2.78 -6.94
N ALA A 26 4.98 1.67 -6.57
CA ALA A 26 5.62 0.36 -6.59
C ALA A 26 5.54 -0.31 -7.97
N ARG A 27 4.58 0.10 -8.81
CA ARG A 27 4.43 -0.46 -10.15
C ARG A 27 5.70 -0.20 -10.95
N PRO A 28 6.32 -1.25 -11.51
CA PRO A 28 7.51 -1.09 -12.32
C PRO A 28 7.21 -0.15 -13.49
N SER A 29 8.13 0.77 -13.74
CA SER A 29 7.98 1.75 -14.82
C SER A 29 7.89 1.06 -16.18
N SER A 30 7.18 1.66 -17.14
CA SER A 30 7.11 1.16 -18.53
C SER A 30 7.84 2.15 -19.43
N PRO A 31 8.98 1.80 -20.05
CA PRO A 31 9.66 0.51 -20.05
C PRO A 31 10.38 0.19 -18.72
N VAL A 32 10.37 -1.09 -18.33
CA VAL A 32 10.99 -1.57 -17.08
C VAL A 32 12.50 -1.38 -17.17
N THR A 33 13.10 -0.69 -16.20
CA THR A 33 14.55 -0.54 -16.16
C THR A 33 15.24 -1.88 -15.88
N ALA A 34 16.47 -2.07 -16.37
CA ALA A 34 17.21 -3.32 -16.18
C ALA A 34 17.37 -3.69 -14.69
N GLY A 35 17.55 -2.69 -13.82
CA GLY A 35 17.64 -2.88 -12.37
C GLY A 35 16.33 -3.33 -11.72
N GLU A 36 15.19 -2.76 -12.11
CA GLU A 36 13.87 -3.23 -11.64
C GLU A 36 13.61 -4.67 -12.07
N ARG A 37 13.97 -5.02 -13.31
CA ARG A 37 13.81 -6.38 -13.83
C ARG A 37 14.66 -7.38 -13.05
N GLU A 38 15.93 -7.09 -12.79
CA GLU A 38 16.81 -7.97 -12.01
C GLU A 38 16.33 -8.14 -10.57
N PHE A 39 15.82 -7.08 -9.94
CA PHE A 39 15.25 -7.15 -8.61
C PHE A 39 14.08 -8.15 -8.56
N TRP A 40 13.14 -8.02 -9.49
CA TRP A 40 11.97 -8.91 -9.56
C TRP A 40 12.33 -10.34 -9.93
N ILE A 41 13.31 -10.55 -10.82
CA ILE A 41 13.82 -11.90 -11.14
C ILE A 41 14.46 -12.55 -9.91
N LYS A 42 15.31 -11.82 -9.18
CA LYS A 42 15.93 -12.32 -7.95
C LYS A 42 14.90 -12.61 -6.87
N ALA A 43 13.89 -11.75 -6.73
CA ALA A 43 12.79 -11.97 -5.80
C ALA A 43 11.97 -13.21 -6.18
N ALA A 44 11.54 -13.34 -7.44
CA ALA A 44 10.82 -14.52 -7.92
C ALA A 44 11.64 -15.81 -7.72
N SER A 45 12.93 -15.76 -8.07
CA SER A 45 13.86 -16.88 -7.88
C SER A 45 14.04 -17.27 -6.41
N PHE A 46 14.06 -16.29 -5.49
CA PHE A 46 14.12 -16.56 -4.05
C PHE A 46 12.87 -17.30 -3.54
N PHE A 47 11.70 -17.02 -4.11
CA PHE A 47 10.46 -17.73 -3.82
C PHE A 47 10.27 -19.01 -4.65
N GLY A 48 11.21 -19.36 -5.54
CA GLY A 48 11.15 -20.54 -6.41
C GLY A 48 10.19 -20.40 -7.60
N GLU A 49 9.73 -19.19 -7.91
CA GLU A 49 8.75 -18.91 -8.95
C GLU A 49 9.43 -18.70 -10.31
N HIS A 50 8.95 -19.39 -11.34
CA HIS A 50 9.46 -19.25 -12.71
C HIS A 50 8.69 -18.18 -13.51
N ASP A 51 7.44 -17.91 -13.15
CA ASP A 51 6.65 -16.83 -13.73
C ASP A 51 6.89 -15.51 -13.00
N VAL A 52 7.89 -14.77 -13.49
CA VAL A 52 8.29 -13.47 -12.91
C VAL A 52 7.18 -12.44 -13.07
N GLU A 53 6.41 -12.45 -14.16
CA GLU A 53 5.35 -11.46 -14.39
C GLU A 53 4.16 -11.69 -13.46
N GLY A 54 3.73 -12.94 -13.31
CA GLY A 54 2.73 -13.35 -12.33
C GLY A 54 3.16 -13.04 -10.89
N PHE A 55 4.43 -13.34 -10.56
CA PHE A 55 5.01 -13.05 -9.25
C PHE A 55 5.00 -11.54 -8.92
N VAL A 56 5.39 -10.70 -9.89
CA VAL A 56 5.36 -9.23 -9.72
C VAL A 56 3.94 -8.76 -9.43
N GLY A 57 2.95 -9.22 -10.21
CA GLY A 57 1.56 -8.84 -10.03
C GLY A 57 1.00 -9.19 -8.65
N ILE A 58 1.22 -10.44 -8.21
CA ILE A 58 0.75 -10.92 -6.89
C ILE A 58 1.50 -10.18 -5.76
N SER A 59 2.81 -10.01 -5.89
CA SER A 59 3.62 -9.29 -4.91
C SER A 59 3.19 -7.83 -4.77
N LEU A 60 2.86 -7.17 -5.88
CA LEU A 60 2.33 -5.81 -5.87
C LEU A 60 1.00 -5.74 -5.13
N LEU A 61 0.07 -6.66 -5.43
CA LEU A 61 -1.24 -6.69 -4.79
C LEU A 61 -1.13 -6.93 -3.29
N LEU A 62 -0.32 -7.91 -2.87
CA LEU A 62 -0.10 -8.23 -1.46
C LEU A 62 0.62 -7.08 -0.74
N GLY A 63 1.66 -6.52 -1.35
CA GLY A 63 2.42 -5.39 -0.81
C GLY A 63 1.55 -4.15 -0.63
N CYS A 64 0.81 -3.76 -1.68
CA CYS A 64 -0.09 -2.61 -1.65
C CYS A 64 -1.22 -2.81 -0.62
N THR A 65 -1.79 -4.01 -0.53
CA THR A 65 -2.83 -4.33 0.47
C THR A 65 -2.27 -4.20 1.88
N SER A 66 -1.08 -4.74 2.14
CA SER A 66 -0.42 -4.70 3.45
C SER A 66 -0.11 -3.26 3.87
N VAL A 67 0.49 -2.47 2.97
CA VAL A 67 0.76 -1.05 3.20
C VAL A 67 -0.54 -0.27 3.43
N THR A 68 -1.59 -0.57 2.67
CA THR A 68 -2.89 0.08 2.83
C THR A 68 -3.50 -0.20 4.19
N ILE A 69 -3.49 -1.46 4.66
CA ILE A 69 -4.02 -1.82 5.98
C ILE A 69 -3.27 -1.07 7.09
N ILE A 70 -1.93 -1.07 7.04
CA ILE A 70 -1.09 -0.42 8.05
C ILE A 70 -1.25 1.11 7.99
N GLY A 71 -1.09 1.69 6.79
CA GLY A 71 -1.18 3.13 6.55
C GLY A 71 -2.55 3.70 6.92
N TYR A 72 -3.63 2.98 6.60
CA TYR A 72 -4.98 3.32 7.00
C TYR A 72 -5.12 3.36 8.53
N GLN A 73 -4.69 2.31 9.24
CA GLN A 73 -4.82 2.25 10.69
C GLN A 73 -4.03 3.37 11.38
N ILE A 74 -2.81 3.65 10.90
CA ILE A 74 -1.97 4.73 11.44
C ILE A 74 -2.64 6.09 11.19
N THR A 75 -3.09 6.35 9.96
CA THR A 75 -3.69 7.63 9.58
C THR A 75 -4.95 7.92 10.37
N VAL A 76 -5.85 6.94 10.51
CA VAL A 76 -7.07 7.10 11.33
C VAL A 76 -6.72 7.36 12.78
N ARG A 77 -5.76 6.62 13.37
CA ARG A 77 -5.33 6.84 14.75
C ARG A 77 -4.72 8.23 14.95
N LEU A 78 -3.94 8.74 13.98
CA LEU A 78 -3.36 10.08 14.05
C LEU A 78 -4.44 11.17 13.97
N ILE A 79 -5.42 11.01 13.08
CA ILE A 79 -6.54 11.95 12.94
C ILE A 79 -7.36 11.95 14.24
N GLU A 80 -7.76 10.78 14.75
CA GLU A 80 -8.53 10.67 15.99
C GLU A 80 -7.75 11.25 17.18
N ARG A 81 -6.43 11.00 17.28
CA ARG A 81 -5.57 11.61 18.31
C ARG A 81 -5.52 13.13 18.21
N LYS A 82 -5.30 13.70 17.02
CA LYS A 82 -5.25 15.15 16.82
C LYS A 82 -6.59 15.81 17.16
N LEU A 83 -7.68 15.18 16.73
CA LEU A 83 -9.02 15.72 16.93
C LEU A 83 -9.41 15.73 18.42
N ASN A 84 -8.95 14.74 19.19
CA ASN A 84 -9.20 14.67 20.63
C ASN A 84 -8.23 15.54 21.47
N LYS A 85 -7.04 15.88 20.93
CA LYS A 85 -6.10 16.85 21.52
C LYS A 85 -6.49 18.31 21.25
N SER A 86 -7.30 18.56 20.22
CA SER A 86 -7.76 19.91 19.85
C SER A 86 -8.99 20.36 20.66
N LYS A 87 -9.08 19.90 21.91
CA LYS A 87 -10.06 20.31 22.92
C LYS A 87 -9.28 20.71 24.17
#